data_AF-L7F368-F1
#
_entry.id   AF-L7F368-F1
#
_cell.length_a   1.000
_cell.length_b   1.000
_cell.length_c   1.000
_cell.angle_alpha   90.00
_cell.angle_beta   90.00
_cell.angle_gamma   90.00
#
_symmetry.space_group_name_H-M   'P 1'
#
loop_
_entity.id
_entity.type
_entity.pdbx_description
1 polymer ?
#
loop_
_entity_poly.entity_id
_entity_poly.type
_entity_poly.pdbx_seq_one_letter_code
_entity_poly.pdbx_strand_id
1 'polypeptide(L)'
;MAESTTTAKHDVTVKFGCIELTGSLVHDDEDRVLELENAEGPAEPISISLQGYGLTPEPGNVFIKDWSEHSGLTARLAQAGLVKPVHALTVGPYLTTAYEVQVTL
;
A
#
# COMPACT_ATOMS: atom_id res chain seq x y z
N MET A 1 -12.92 21.72 -8.71
CA MET A 1 -11.56 21.60 -8.14
C MET A 1 -11.67 20.45 -7.17
N ALA A 2 -11.21 19.26 -7.54
CA ALA A 2 -11.16 18.16 -6.59
C ALA A 2 -10.02 18.47 -5.62
N GLU A 3 -10.28 18.39 -4.32
CA GLU A 3 -9.25 18.43 -3.31
C GLU A 3 -8.49 17.11 -3.41
N SER A 4 -7.31 17.09 -4.04
CA SER A 4 -6.41 15.94 -4.01
C SER A 4 -6.11 15.66 -2.53
N THR A 5 -6.75 14.61 -2.01
CA THR A 5 -6.71 14.30 -0.58
C THR A 5 -5.50 13.42 -0.33
N THR A 6 -4.34 14.05 -0.32
CA THR A 6 -3.09 13.40 0.02
C THR A 6 -2.89 13.46 1.53
N THR A 7 -2.73 12.31 2.17
CA THR A 7 -2.48 12.20 3.62
C THR A 7 -1.13 11.54 3.85
N ALA A 8 -0.33 12.06 4.77
CA ALA A 8 0.98 11.53 5.08
C ALA A 8 1.14 11.27 6.58
N LYS A 9 1.78 10.15 6.93
CA LYS A 9 2.25 9.86 8.28
C LYS A 9 3.77 9.74 8.27
N HIS A 10 4.43 10.58 9.06
CA HIS A 10 5.88 10.61 9.18
C HIS A 10 6.41 9.55 10.16
N ASP A 11 7.71 9.31 10.11
CA ASP A 11 8.44 8.39 10.99
C ASP A 11 7.87 6.96 11.00
N VAL A 12 7.37 6.50 9.83
CA VAL A 12 6.87 5.15 9.65
C VAL A 12 8.02 4.24 9.22
N THR A 13 8.29 3.21 10.02
CA THR A 13 9.23 2.15 9.64
C THR A 13 8.48 0.97 9.03
N VAL A 14 8.83 0.63 7.79
CA VAL A 14 8.29 -0.52 7.06
C VAL A 14 9.40 -1.53 6.80
N LYS A 15 9.09 -2.80 7.04
CA LYS A 15 10.01 -3.92 6.78
C LYS A 15 9.69 -4.57 5.44
N PHE A 16 10.64 -4.48 4.52
CA PHE A 16 10.60 -5.12 3.20
C PHE A 16 11.55 -6.32 3.19
N GLY A 17 11.04 -7.48 3.59
CA GLY A 17 11.86 -8.70 3.66
C GLY A 17 13.04 -8.55 4.61
N CYS A 18 14.25 -8.40 4.06
CA CYS A 18 15.50 -8.27 4.81
C CYS A 18 15.94 -6.82 5.08
N ILE A 19 15.27 -5.82 4.51
CA ILE A 19 15.56 -4.40 4.77
C ILE A 19 14.44 -3.74 5.58
N GLU A 20 14.80 -2.70 6.31
CA GLU A 20 13.87 -1.83 7.03
C GLU A 20 14.12 -0.41 6.56
N LEU A 21 13.06 0.28 6.14
CA LEU A 21 13.11 1.66 5.69
C LEU A 21 12.21 2.50 6.56
N THR A 22 12.69 3.68 6.93
CA THR A 22 11.92 4.67 7.70
C THR A 22 11.69 5.88 6.83
N GLY A 23 10.45 6.34 6.79
CA GLY A 23 10.06 7.45 5.93
C GLY A 23 8.66 7.98 6.24
N SER A 24 8.12 8.73 5.30
CA SER A 24 6.74 9.19 5.31
C SER A 24 5.90 8.23 4.49
N LEU A 25 4.91 7.61 5.13
CA LEU A 25 3.92 6.83 4.42
C LEU A 25 2.86 7.80 3.87
N VAL A 26 2.80 7.92 2.55
CA VAL A 26 1.96 8.89 1.83
C VAL A 26 0.87 8.14 1.08
N HIS A 27 -0.37 8.56 1.30
CA HIS A 27 -1.55 8.06 0.61
C HIS A 27 -2.13 9.17 -0.27
N ASP A 28 -2.22 8.90 -1.56
CA ASP A 28 -2.98 9.71 -2.49
C ASP A 28 -4.31 9.02 -2.77
N ASP A 29 -5.40 9.61 -2.27
CA ASP A 29 -6.72 9.05 -2.49
C ASP A 29 -7.14 9.15 -3.96
N GLU A 30 -6.84 10.25 -4.65
CA GLU A 30 -7.28 10.48 -6.03
C GLU A 30 -6.70 9.42 -6.99
N ASP A 31 -5.41 9.12 -6.82
CA ASP A 31 -4.71 8.13 -7.62
C ASP A 31 -4.79 6.70 -7.06
N ARG A 32 -5.34 6.51 -5.85
CA ARG A 32 -5.40 5.23 -5.11
C ARG A 32 -4.02 4.63 -4.90
N VAL A 33 -3.09 5.48 -4.45
CA VAL A 33 -1.66 5.15 -4.32
C VAL A 33 -1.23 5.26 -2.86
N LEU A 34 -0.43 4.30 -2.41
CA LEU A 34 0.24 4.30 -1.11
C LEU A 34 1.73 4.03 -1.34
N GLU A 35 2.59 4.94 -0.86
CA GLU A 35 4.04 4.89 -1.06
C GLU A 35 4.77 5.27 0.22
N LEU A 36 5.98 4.75 0.39
CA LEU A 36 6.89 5.16 1.45
C LEU A 36 7.96 6.07 0.87
N GLU A 37 7.86 7.37 1.15
CA GLU A 37 8.87 8.35 0.80
C GLU A 37 9.99 8.37 1.85
N ASN A 38 11.23 8.12 1.45
CA ASN A 38 12.40 8.24 2.31
C ASN A 38 13.33 9.35 1.80
N ALA A 39 14.23 9.83 2.66
CA ALA A 39 15.16 10.92 2.31
C ALA A 39 16.36 10.45 1.45
N GLU A 40 16.56 9.14 1.32
CA GLU A 40 17.77 8.53 0.77
C GLU A 40 17.59 8.01 -0.67
N GLY A 41 16.38 8.09 -1.22
CA GLY A 41 16.05 7.48 -2.50
C GLY A 41 14.67 7.82 -3.04
N PRO A 42 14.24 7.15 -4.12
CA PRO A 42 12.88 7.27 -4.63
C PRO A 42 11.84 6.75 -3.63
N ALA A 43 10.59 7.16 -3.81
CA ALA A 43 9.48 6.61 -3.06
C ALA A 43 9.32 5.11 -3.36
N GLU A 44 9.15 4.31 -2.31
CA GLU A 44 8.96 2.87 -2.43
C GLU A 44 7.46 2.56 -2.52
N PRO A 45 6.98 1.99 -3.63
CA PRO A 45 5.56 1.71 -3.80
C PRO A 45 5.10 0.60 -2.84
N ILE A 46 4.12 0.92 -2.00
CA ILE A 46 3.46 -0.05 -1.11
C ILE A 46 2.27 -0.69 -1.81
N SER A 47 1.48 0.13 -2.51
CA SER A 47 0.32 -0.30 -3.28
C SER A 47 0.68 -0.73 -4.70
N ILE A 48 -0.25 -1.42 -5.35
CA ILE A 48 -0.20 -1.75 -6.77
C ILE A 48 -1.49 -1.31 -7.47
N SER A 49 -1.38 -0.92 -8.75
CA SER A 49 -2.57 -0.73 -9.58
C SER A 49 -3.00 -2.06 -10.21
N LEU A 50 -4.30 -2.37 -10.08
CA LEU A 50 -4.93 -3.51 -10.74
C LEU A 50 -5.95 -3.08 -11.80
N GLN A 51 -5.93 -1.81 -12.22
CA GLN A 51 -6.86 -1.29 -13.23
C GLN A 51 -6.74 -2.04 -14.57
N GLY A 52 -5.54 -2.50 -14.93
CA GLY A 52 -5.33 -3.35 -16.11
C GLY A 52 -6.04 -4.72 -16.05
N TYR A 53 -6.44 -5.15 -14.85
CA TYR A 53 -7.29 -6.33 -14.62
C TYR A 53 -8.77 -5.97 -14.44
N GLY A 54 -9.16 -4.70 -14.62
CA GLY A 54 -10.53 -4.21 -14.43
C GLY A 54 -10.92 -4.03 -12.96
N LEU A 55 -9.94 -3.93 -12.05
CA LEU A 55 -10.17 -3.79 -10.62
C LEU A 55 -9.76 -2.39 -10.15
N THR A 56 -10.65 -1.75 -9.39
CA THR A 56 -10.42 -0.44 -8.79
C THR A 56 -10.79 -0.54 -7.32
N PRO A 57 -9.93 -0.08 -6.40
CA PRO A 57 -10.26 -0.11 -4.97
C PRO A 57 -11.30 0.98 -4.67
N GLU A 58 -12.08 0.75 -3.60
CA GLU A 58 -13.04 1.75 -3.11
C GLU A 58 -12.31 3.04 -2.66
N PRO A 59 -13.03 4.17 -2.53
CA PRO A 59 -12.46 5.39 -1.97
C PRO A 59 -11.84 5.19 -0.59
N GLY A 60 -10.63 5.74 -0.36
CA GLY A 60 -9.84 5.53 0.84
C GLY A 60 -9.06 4.21 0.86
N ASN A 61 -9.18 3.38 -0.17
CA ASN A 61 -8.56 2.06 -0.23
C ASN A 61 -7.48 1.98 -1.31
N VAL A 62 -6.56 1.05 -1.12
CA VAL A 62 -5.54 0.66 -2.09
C VAL A 62 -5.43 -0.85 -2.16
N PHE A 63 -4.84 -1.37 -3.24
CA PHE A 63 -4.45 -2.78 -3.31
C PHE A 63 -3.01 -2.96 -2.88
N ILE A 64 -2.76 -3.86 -1.93
CA ILE A 64 -1.41 -4.29 -1.55
C ILE A 64 -1.26 -5.76 -1.92
N LYS A 65 -0.21 -6.09 -2.66
CA LYS A 65 0.09 -7.48 -3.01
C LYS A 65 1.16 -8.04 -2.08
N ASP A 66 0.93 -9.26 -1.60
CA ASP A 66 1.91 -9.98 -0.79
C ASP A 66 2.93 -10.63 -1.74
N TRP A 67 3.89 -9.83 -2.20
CA TRP A 67 5.00 -10.29 -3.03
C TRP A 67 5.92 -11.22 -2.24
N SER A 68 6.68 -12.07 -2.92
CA SER A 68 7.71 -12.89 -2.26
C SER A 68 8.75 -12.03 -1.53
N GLU A 69 9.18 -10.91 -2.12
CA GLU A 69 10.12 -9.97 -1.48
C GLU A 69 9.50 -9.20 -0.30
N HIS A 70 8.17 -9.14 -0.25
CA HIS A 70 7.41 -8.36 0.74
C HIS A 70 6.42 -9.21 1.52
N SER A 71 6.69 -10.51 1.65
CA SER A 71 5.76 -11.47 2.26
C SER A 71 5.42 -11.05 3.70
N GLY A 72 4.13 -10.86 3.96
CA GLY A 72 3.58 -10.41 5.23
C GLY A 72 3.56 -8.89 5.40
N LEU A 73 3.85 -8.10 4.36
CA LEU A 73 3.84 -6.63 4.43
C LEU A 73 2.46 -6.11 4.85
N THR A 74 1.40 -6.58 4.19
CA THR A 74 0.01 -6.19 4.50
C THR A 74 -0.33 -6.45 5.97
N ALA A 75 0.06 -7.62 6.50
CA ALA A 75 -0.22 -7.98 7.88
C ALA A 75 0.53 -7.07 8.87
N ARG A 76 1.77 -6.67 8.57
CA ARG A 76 2.57 -5.77 9.41
C ARG A 76 1.99 -4.35 9.40
N LEU A 77 1.60 -3.83 8.24
CA LEU A 77 0.94 -2.53 8.13
C LEU A 77 -0.38 -2.51 8.91
N ALA A 78 -1.14 -3.60 8.87
CA ALA A 78 -2.37 -3.74 9.64
C ALA A 78 -2.11 -3.78 11.16
N GLN A 79 -1.11 -4.54 11.61
CA GLN A 79 -0.71 -4.58 13.02
C GLN A 79 -0.21 -3.22 13.53
N ALA A 80 0.42 -2.43 12.67
CA ALA A 80 0.85 -1.06 12.98
C ALA A 80 -0.30 -0.03 12.93
N GLY A 81 -1.52 -0.45 12.58
CA GLY A 81 -2.69 0.44 12.47
C GLY A 81 -2.58 1.46 11.34
N LEU A 82 -1.83 1.14 10.29
CA LEU A 82 -1.64 2.01 9.10
C LEU A 82 -2.65 1.69 8.00
N VAL A 83 -3.13 0.44 7.99
CA VAL A 83 -4.17 -0.02 7.07
C VAL A 83 -5.11 -0.98 7.78
N LYS A 84 -6.29 -1.19 7.20
CA LYS A 84 -7.26 -2.20 7.62
C LYS A 84 -7.62 -3.09 6.42
N PRO A 85 -7.31 -4.40 6.45
CA PRO A 85 -7.73 -5.32 5.39
C PRO A 85 -9.25 -5.34 5.23
N VAL A 86 -9.72 -5.21 4.00
CA VAL A 86 -11.14 -5.29 3.64
C VAL A 86 -11.46 -6.70 3.14
N HIS A 87 -10.77 -7.12 2.07
CA HIS A 87 -10.88 -8.48 1.55
C HIS A 87 -9.61 -8.87 0.77
N ALA A 88 -9.45 -10.17 0.56
CA ALA A 88 -8.37 -10.73 -0.26
C ALA A 88 -8.91 -11.07 -1.66
N LEU A 89 -8.05 -10.94 -2.66
CA LEU A 89 -8.31 -11.32 -4.04
C LEU A 89 -7.11 -12.02 -4.64
N THR A 90 -7.36 -12.80 -5.69
CA THR A 90 -6.34 -13.54 -6.41
C THR A 90 -6.10 -12.87 -7.75
N VAL A 91 -4.85 -12.50 -8.03
CA VAL A 91 -4.48 -11.69 -9.20
C VAL A 91 -3.40 -12.33 -10.05
N GLY A 92 -3.53 -12.13 -11.36
CA GLY A 92 -2.54 -12.54 -12.35
C GLY A 92 -2.46 -14.05 -12.62
N PRO A 93 -1.61 -14.46 -13.56
CA PRO A 93 -1.51 -15.84 -14.04
C PRO A 93 -0.95 -16.82 -13.00
N TYR A 94 -0.28 -16.31 -11.97
CA TYR A 94 0.31 -17.10 -10.88
C TYR A 94 -0.58 -17.18 -9.63
N LEU A 95 -1.83 -16.72 -9.73
CA LEU A 95 -2.82 -16.76 -8.64
C LEU A 95 -2.27 -16.19 -7.33
N THR A 96 -1.58 -15.05 -7.39
CA THR A 96 -0.99 -14.44 -6.19
C THR A 96 -2.06 -13.69 -5.40
N THR A 97 -1.94 -13.70 -4.08
CA THR A 97 -2.84 -12.96 -3.19
C THR A 97 -2.51 -11.47 -3.19
N ALA A 98 -3.52 -10.65 -3.45
CA ALA A 98 -3.54 -9.23 -3.13
C ALA A 98 -4.67 -8.96 -2.14
N TYR A 99 -4.56 -7.86 -1.42
CA TYR A 99 -5.55 -7.41 -0.45
C TYR A 99 -6.01 -6.02 -0.84
N GLU A 100 -7.31 -5.82 -0.85
CA GLU A 100 -7.83 -4.47 -0.71
C GLU A 100 -7.74 -4.08 0.76
N VAL A 101 -7.15 -2.91 1.01
CA VAL A 101 -7.01 -2.38 2.35
C VAL A 101 -7.50 -0.94 2.38
N GLN A 102 -8.18 -0.58 3.46
CA GLN A 102 -8.49 0.79 3.79
C GLN A 102 -7.26 1.43 4.44
N VAL A 103 -6.88 2.62 3.98
CA VAL A 103 -5.77 3.37 4.56
C VAL A 103 -6.27 4.16 5.77
N THR A 104 -5.51 4.14 6.87
CA THR A 104 -5.94 4.71 8.17
C THR A 104 -4.93 5.71 8.73
N LEU A 105 -4.25 6.45 7.85
CA LEU A 105 -3.25 7.47 8.21
C LEU A 105 -3.87 8.67 8.95
#